data_AF-A0A8I0M975-F1
#
_entry.id   AF-A0A8I0M975-F1
#
_cell.length_a   1.000
_cell.length_b   1.000
_cell.length_c   1.000
_cell.angle_alpha   90.00
_cell.angle_beta   90.00
_cell.angle_gamma   90.00
#
_symmetry.space_group_name_H-M   'P 1'
#
loop_
_entity.id
_entity.type
_entity.pdbx_description
1 polymer ?
#
loop_
_entity_poly.entity_id
_entity_poly.type
_entity_poly.pdbx_seq_one_letter_code
_entity_poly.pdbx_strand_id
1 'polypeptide(L)'
;MTTVERPCDETIRRALRRILESKAFARSERLRAFLTYVVEKEMAGEGYQLKGYSIAIDVFDRPQAFNADSDPLVRVHAGKLRKLLKAFYEADGADDEWRIAIPKGTYVPEYQRARNEEEHQAASSPRQPKLTKRRFAGHRPAWPPAPFSSPLSVLTVLPLLLFAPMPSQEMTLDIDAQAKLFNARHATERVLPSVQVKMAGAENEDAKAFATALRLAAQRHKTLARATDGDTGRPVSRNSALSFTVQVTWYDAPAQGIRVTLSHDGENVPLRQDFITWKRLASEPDLLYESMSLASELFSLDGEIYEHARQEQIESPLMGCMAATQRYRKHLTRGAFEEAWSCQQKLSPLRGDEPLFILSSNSPLKVIGH
;
A
#
# COMPACT_ATOMS: atom_id res chain seq x y z
N MET A 1 -9.68 21.45 19.05
CA MET A 1 -9.93 20.14 18.42
C MET A 1 -11.24 19.62 18.98
N THR A 2 -12.35 19.79 18.27
CA THR A 2 -13.66 19.25 18.69
C THR A 2 -13.62 17.73 18.50
N THR A 3 -13.64 16.99 19.60
CA THR A 3 -13.88 15.55 19.60
C THR A 3 -15.21 15.30 18.91
N VAL A 4 -15.17 14.70 17.71
CA VAL A 4 -16.38 14.25 17.02
C VAL A 4 -16.94 13.09 17.84
N GLU A 5 -18.01 13.37 18.58
CA GLU A 5 -18.74 12.39 19.38
C GLU A 5 -19.33 11.33 18.43
N ARG A 6 -18.98 10.06 18.63
CA ARG A 6 -19.46 8.91 17.83
C ARG A 6 -20.36 8.04 18.70
N PRO A 7 -21.56 7.63 18.23
CA PRO A 7 -22.42 6.71 18.96
C PRO A 7 -21.80 5.30 19.00
N CYS A 8 -22.13 4.52 20.03
CA CYS A 8 -21.71 3.12 20.08
C CYS A 8 -22.31 2.31 18.92
N ASP A 9 -21.63 1.23 18.55
CA ASP A 9 -22.00 0.39 17.41
C ASP A 9 -23.45 -0.11 17.44
N GLU A 10 -23.96 -0.45 18.61
CA GLU A 10 -25.34 -0.93 18.75
C GLU A 10 -26.36 0.15 18.40
N THR A 11 -26.07 1.41 18.75
CA THR A 11 -26.91 2.55 18.37
C THR A 11 -26.92 2.75 16.85
N ILE A 12 -25.76 2.59 16.21
CA ILE A 12 -25.62 2.67 14.74
C ILE A 12 -26.43 1.55 14.07
N ARG A 13 -26.30 0.29 14.52
CA ARG A 13 -27.05 -0.85 13.97
C ARG A 13 -28.56 -0.66 14.10
N ARG A 14 -29.01 -0.14 15.25
CA ARG A 14 -30.43 0.14 15.48
C ARG A 14 -30.97 1.22 14.55
N ALA A 15 -30.22 2.32 14.37
CA ALA A 15 -30.58 3.37 13.42
C ALA A 15 -30.64 2.82 11.99
N LEU A 16 -29.62 2.07 11.56
CA LEU A 16 -29.58 1.40 10.26
C LEU A 16 -30.82 0.51 10.06
N ARG A 17 -31.14 -0.36 11.02
CA ARG A 17 -32.30 -1.26 10.93
C ARG A 17 -33.61 -0.49 10.72
N ARG A 18 -33.84 0.57 11.51
CA ARG A 18 -35.03 1.42 11.37
C ARG A 18 -35.12 2.07 9.99
N ILE A 19 -34.00 2.58 9.46
CA ILE A 19 -33.96 3.16 8.11
C ILE A 19 -34.34 2.07 7.09
N LEU A 20 -33.73 0.88 7.16
CA LEU A 20 -33.94 -0.20 6.20
C LEU A 20 -35.36 -0.78 6.22
N GLU A 21 -36.05 -0.71 7.36
CA GLU A 21 -37.45 -1.15 7.54
C GLU A 21 -38.47 -0.07 7.19
N SER A 22 -38.04 1.18 7.02
CA SER A 22 -38.92 2.31 6.69
C SER A 22 -39.58 2.15 5.32
N LYS A 23 -40.78 2.75 5.17
CA LYS A 23 -41.50 2.74 3.88
C LYS A 23 -40.69 3.37 2.75
N ALA A 24 -39.83 4.35 3.07
CA ALA A 24 -38.98 5.02 2.10
C ALA A 24 -37.91 4.10 1.50
N PHE A 25 -37.35 3.18 2.30
CA PHE A 25 -36.28 2.27 1.87
C PHE A 25 -36.76 0.87 1.48
N ALA A 26 -37.91 0.42 2.01
CA ALA A 26 -38.47 -0.91 1.75
C ALA A 26 -38.68 -1.22 0.26
N ARG A 27 -38.76 -0.21 -0.61
CA ARG A 27 -38.98 -0.36 -2.05
C ARG A 27 -37.70 -0.54 -2.88
N SER A 28 -36.50 -0.44 -2.29
CA SER A 28 -35.24 -0.49 -3.05
C SER A 28 -34.16 -1.34 -2.39
N GLU A 29 -34.13 -2.62 -2.72
CA GLU A 29 -33.08 -3.55 -2.29
C GLU A 29 -31.67 -3.05 -2.59
N ARG A 30 -31.44 -2.43 -3.76
CA ARG A 30 -30.13 -1.89 -4.12
C ARG A 30 -29.67 -0.75 -3.21
N LEU A 31 -30.57 0.13 -2.77
CA LEU A 31 -30.21 1.24 -1.87
C LEU A 31 -30.09 0.76 -0.42
N ARG A 32 -30.85 -0.28 -0.04
CA ARG A 32 -30.68 -1.00 1.23
C ARG A 32 -29.29 -1.63 1.30
N ALA A 33 -28.92 -2.44 0.30
CA ALA A 33 -27.60 -3.07 0.21
C ALA A 33 -26.47 -2.02 0.23
N PHE A 34 -26.62 -0.92 -0.49
CA PHE A 34 -25.63 0.16 -0.48
C PHE A 34 -25.49 0.79 0.91
N LEU A 35 -26.60 1.16 1.56
CA LEU A 35 -26.54 1.75 2.90
C LEU A 35 -25.95 0.78 3.94
N THR A 36 -26.37 -0.48 3.91
CA THR A 36 -25.84 -1.54 4.78
C THR A 36 -24.33 -1.67 4.59
N TYR A 37 -23.87 -1.81 3.34
CA TYR A 37 -22.45 -1.99 3.03
C TYR A 37 -21.59 -0.83 3.56
N VAL A 38 -21.99 0.43 3.34
CA VAL A 38 -21.18 1.58 3.79
C VAL A 38 -21.14 1.72 5.30
N VAL A 39 -22.24 1.42 5.99
CA VAL A 39 -22.29 1.48 7.45
C VAL A 39 -21.48 0.35 8.06
N GLU A 40 -21.64 -0.89 7.59
CA GLU A 40 -20.89 -2.05 8.11
C GLU A 40 -19.38 -1.92 7.88
N LYS A 41 -18.95 -1.47 6.69
CA LYS A 41 -17.54 -1.21 6.41
C LYS A 41 -16.95 -0.11 7.30
N GLU A 42 -17.70 0.96 7.54
CA GLU A 42 -17.23 2.03 8.44
C GLU A 42 -17.13 1.53 9.89
N MET A 43 -18.12 0.77 10.36
CA MET A 43 -18.10 0.16 11.70
C MET A 43 -16.95 -0.85 11.87
N ALA A 44 -16.54 -1.53 10.81
CA ALA A 44 -15.37 -2.41 10.81
C ALA A 44 -14.03 -1.65 10.79
N GLY A 45 -14.03 -0.31 10.79
CA GLY A 45 -12.82 0.51 10.66
C GLY A 45 -12.27 0.57 9.22
N GLU A 46 -13.01 0.06 8.24
CA GLU A 46 -12.61 -0.04 6.84
C GLU A 46 -13.17 1.09 5.96
N GLY A 47 -13.54 2.23 6.57
CA GLY A 47 -14.11 3.38 5.85
C GLY A 47 -13.21 3.92 4.73
N TYR A 48 -11.88 3.78 4.86
CA TYR A 48 -10.92 4.16 3.82
C TYR A 48 -11.06 3.34 2.52
N GLN A 49 -11.73 2.19 2.57
CA GLN A 49 -12.04 1.34 1.41
C GLN A 49 -13.32 1.77 0.69
N LEU A 50 -14.12 2.69 1.23
CA LEU A 50 -15.40 3.12 0.65
C LEU A 50 -15.18 4.09 -0.53
N LYS A 51 -14.78 3.52 -1.66
CA LYS A 51 -14.50 4.20 -2.93
C LYS A 51 -15.56 3.82 -3.95
N GLY A 52 -15.70 4.66 -4.99
CA GLY A 52 -16.68 4.40 -6.06
C GLY A 52 -16.44 3.06 -6.76
N TYR A 53 -15.18 2.64 -6.88
CA TYR A 53 -14.80 1.37 -7.49
C TYR A 53 -15.19 0.15 -6.62
N SER A 54 -14.85 0.15 -5.33
CA SER A 54 -15.17 -0.97 -4.42
C SER A 54 -16.67 -1.15 -4.25
N ILE A 55 -17.42 -0.05 -4.07
CA ILE A 55 -18.89 -0.10 -4.01
C ILE A 55 -19.49 -0.66 -5.31
N ALA A 56 -18.92 -0.30 -6.47
CA ALA A 56 -19.42 -0.81 -7.75
C ALA A 56 -19.30 -2.34 -7.85
N ILE A 57 -18.17 -2.89 -7.39
CA ILE A 57 -17.92 -4.34 -7.42
C ILE A 57 -18.74 -5.04 -6.34
N ASP A 58 -18.62 -4.61 -5.09
CA ASP A 58 -19.13 -5.34 -3.93
C ASP A 58 -20.65 -5.23 -3.75
N VAL A 59 -21.25 -4.10 -4.19
CA VAL A 59 -22.70 -3.83 -4.00
C VAL A 59 -23.48 -3.94 -5.31
N PHE A 60 -22.87 -3.56 -6.42
CA PHE A 60 -23.56 -3.48 -7.71
C PHE A 60 -23.11 -4.54 -8.72
N ASP A 61 -22.34 -5.54 -8.27
CA ASP A 61 -21.87 -6.69 -9.05
C ASP A 61 -21.20 -6.26 -10.37
N ARG A 62 -20.50 -5.13 -10.37
CA ARG A 62 -19.77 -4.69 -11.55
C ARG A 62 -18.50 -5.53 -11.74
N PRO A 63 -18.09 -5.79 -12.99
CA PRO A 63 -16.84 -6.48 -13.25
C PRO A 63 -15.63 -5.67 -12.76
N GLN A 64 -14.52 -6.33 -12.44
CA GLN A 64 -13.29 -5.68 -11.94
C GLN A 64 -12.69 -4.66 -12.93
N ALA A 65 -13.04 -4.74 -14.22
CA ALA A 65 -12.71 -3.75 -15.25
C ALA A 65 -13.51 -2.43 -15.17
N PHE A 66 -14.42 -2.30 -14.20
CA PHE A 66 -15.25 -1.11 -14.00
C PHE A 66 -14.40 0.17 -13.81
N ASN A 67 -14.86 1.27 -14.40
CA ASN A 67 -14.22 2.58 -14.27
C ASN A 67 -15.19 3.59 -13.61
N ALA A 68 -14.88 3.99 -12.37
CA ALA A 68 -15.69 4.92 -11.58
C ALA A 68 -15.70 6.36 -12.13
N ASP A 69 -14.70 6.74 -12.94
CA ASP A 69 -14.60 8.08 -13.53
C ASP A 69 -15.58 8.23 -14.71
N SER A 70 -15.69 7.20 -15.55
CA SER A 70 -16.56 7.20 -16.72
C SER A 70 -17.97 6.70 -16.45
N ASP A 71 -18.17 5.75 -15.52
CA ASP A 71 -19.51 5.24 -15.17
C ASP A 71 -20.03 5.95 -13.90
N PRO A 72 -21.11 6.74 -13.99
CA PRO A 72 -21.66 7.48 -12.86
C PRO A 72 -22.54 6.63 -11.94
N LEU A 73 -22.68 5.30 -12.14
CA LEU A 73 -23.59 4.42 -11.40
C LEU A 73 -23.59 4.68 -9.89
N VAL A 74 -22.42 4.56 -9.24
CA VAL A 74 -22.32 4.72 -7.78
C VAL A 74 -22.65 6.15 -7.34
N ARG A 75 -22.21 7.15 -8.11
CA ARG A 75 -22.51 8.57 -7.84
C ARG A 75 -24.01 8.85 -7.92
N VAL A 76 -24.71 8.27 -8.90
CA VAL A 76 -26.16 8.39 -9.06
C VAL A 76 -26.89 7.70 -7.92
N HIS A 77 -26.51 6.49 -7.55
CA HIS A 77 -27.11 5.77 -6.42
C HIS A 77 -26.86 6.47 -5.08
N ALA A 78 -25.67 7.03 -4.87
CA ALA A 78 -25.38 7.82 -3.67
C ALA A 78 -26.23 9.09 -3.61
N GLY A 79 -26.50 9.73 -4.76
CA GLY A 79 -27.46 10.84 -4.85
C GLY A 79 -28.87 10.43 -4.44
N LYS A 80 -29.35 9.26 -4.89
CA LYS A 80 -30.66 8.72 -4.49
C LYS A 80 -30.70 8.34 -3.01
N LEU A 81 -29.65 7.69 -2.51
CA LEU A 81 -29.51 7.32 -1.10
C LEU A 81 -29.61 8.54 -0.18
N ARG A 82 -28.87 9.61 -0.48
CA ARG A 82 -28.92 10.87 0.28
C ARG A 82 -30.33 11.48 0.30
N LYS A 83 -31.05 11.46 -0.83
CA LYS A 83 -32.43 11.95 -0.90
C LYS A 83 -33.38 11.11 -0.05
N LEU A 84 -33.24 9.79 -0.05
CA LEU A 84 -34.07 8.91 0.77
C LEU A 84 -33.76 9.04 2.25
N LEU A 85 -32.48 9.15 2.64
CA LEU A 85 -32.10 9.42 4.04
C LEU A 85 -32.72 10.73 4.53
N LYS A 86 -32.65 11.79 3.71
CA LYS A 86 -33.29 13.06 4.01
C LYS A 86 -34.81 12.91 4.20
N ALA A 87 -35.49 12.26 3.26
CA ALA A 87 -36.93 12.04 3.36
C ALA A 87 -37.34 11.18 4.57
N PHE A 88 -36.51 10.19 4.95
CA PHE A 88 -36.73 9.39 6.15
C PHE A 88 -36.64 10.25 7.42
N TYR A 89 -35.59 11.06 7.55
CA TYR A 89 -35.39 11.93 8.72
C TYR A 89 -36.33 13.15 8.77
N GLU A 90 -36.96 13.52 7.65
CA GLU A 90 -38.06 14.50 7.61
C GLU A 90 -39.43 13.90 8.04
N ALA A 91 -39.53 12.58 8.13
CA ALA A 91 -40.76 11.86 8.48
C ALA A 91 -40.52 10.87 9.64
N ASP A 92 -40.40 9.58 9.35
CA ASP A 92 -40.36 8.48 10.32
C ASP A 92 -39.19 8.56 11.33
N GLY A 93 -38.11 9.27 10.98
CA GLY A 93 -36.90 9.44 11.79
C GLY A 93 -36.72 10.83 12.41
N ALA A 94 -37.74 11.70 12.40
CA ALA A 94 -37.60 13.09 12.87
C ALA A 94 -37.07 13.19 14.31
N ASP A 95 -37.56 12.32 15.20
CA ASP A 95 -37.23 12.27 16.62
C ASP A 95 -35.98 11.42 16.94
N ASP A 96 -35.26 10.93 15.92
CA ASP A 96 -34.07 10.12 16.11
C ASP A 96 -32.91 10.97 16.64
N GLU A 97 -32.40 10.61 17.83
CA GLU A 97 -31.27 11.30 18.47
C GLU A 97 -30.01 11.31 17.58
N TRP A 98 -29.73 10.18 16.92
CA TRP A 98 -28.59 9.98 16.04
C TRP A 98 -29.04 9.70 14.61
N ARG A 99 -28.46 10.44 13.67
CA ARG A 99 -28.78 10.37 12.24
C ARG A 99 -27.58 9.90 11.44
N ILE A 100 -27.82 9.01 10.48
CA ILE A 100 -26.82 8.54 9.52
C ILE A 100 -26.86 9.46 8.31
N ALA A 101 -25.79 10.21 8.09
CA ALA A 101 -25.60 11.07 6.93
C ALA A 101 -24.56 10.48 5.99
N ILE A 102 -24.75 10.64 4.68
CA ILE A 102 -23.72 10.34 3.67
C ILE A 102 -23.31 11.67 3.01
N PRO A 103 -22.21 12.31 3.42
CA PRO A 103 -21.81 13.61 2.90
C PRO A 103 -21.49 13.58 1.39
N LYS A 104 -21.47 14.73 0.73
CA LYS A 104 -21.01 14.84 -0.66
C LYS A 104 -19.49 14.69 -0.72
N GLY A 105 -18.98 14.09 -1.79
CA GLY A 105 -17.54 13.89 -1.99
C GLY A 105 -16.97 12.64 -1.33
N THR A 106 -17.68 12.03 -0.39
CA THR A 106 -17.33 10.75 0.24
C THR A 106 -18.50 9.77 0.20
N TYR A 107 -18.21 8.50 0.45
CA TYR A 107 -19.19 7.45 0.72
C TYR A 107 -19.14 6.95 2.17
N VAL A 108 -18.21 7.48 2.97
CA VAL A 108 -18.11 7.17 4.40
C VAL A 108 -19.30 7.81 5.13
N PRO A 109 -20.08 7.04 5.90
CA PRO A 109 -21.16 7.60 6.70
C PRO A 109 -20.63 8.44 7.87
N GLU A 110 -21.37 9.48 8.20
CA GLU A 110 -21.18 10.30 9.38
C GLU A 110 -22.40 10.16 10.30
N TYR A 111 -22.16 10.21 11.60
CA TYR A 111 -23.21 10.11 12.61
C TYR A 111 -23.40 11.47 13.26
N GLN A 112 -24.58 12.05 13.07
CA GLN A 112 -24.90 13.40 13.52
C GLN A 112 -25.93 13.35 14.64
N ARG A 113 -25.71 14.12 15.71
CA ARG A 113 -26.69 14.26 16.78
C ARG A 113 -27.72 15.32 16.37
N ALA A 114 -29.01 14.99 16.42
CA ALA A 114 -30.09 15.85 15.90
C ALA A 114 -30.14 17.26 16.54
N ARG A 115 -29.59 17.42 17.75
CA ARG A 115 -29.52 18.70 18.47
C ARG A 115 -28.50 19.71 17.91
N ASN A 116 -27.57 19.28 17.04
CA ASN A 116 -26.46 20.11 16.55
C ASN A 116 -26.64 20.59 15.09
N GLU A 117 -27.77 20.31 14.44
CA GLU A 117 -27.97 20.62 13.01
C GLU A 117 -28.16 22.12 12.71
N GLU A 118 -28.71 22.90 13.65
CA GLU A 118 -28.90 24.35 13.46
C GLU A 118 -27.57 25.10 13.26
N GLU A 119 -26.46 24.57 13.79
CA GLU A 119 -25.12 25.18 13.66
C GLU A 119 -24.37 24.72 12.38
N HIS A 120 -24.54 23.46 11.95
CA HIS A 120 -23.80 22.89 10.81
C HIS A 120 -24.39 23.26 9.43
N GLN A 121 -25.70 23.51 9.35
CA GLN A 121 -26.32 24.00 8.11
C GLN A 121 -25.99 25.47 7.83
N ALA A 122 -25.73 26.27 8.87
CA ALA A 122 -25.27 27.66 8.74
C ALA A 122 -23.80 27.76 8.25
N ALA A 123 -22.95 26.77 8.59
CA ALA A 123 -21.53 26.77 8.27
C ALA A 123 -21.16 26.15 6.90
N SER A 124 -22.07 25.39 6.26
CA SER A 124 -21.79 24.65 5.02
C SER A 124 -22.21 25.37 3.72
N SER A 125 -22.62 26.64 3.79
CA SER A 125 -22.85 27.47 2.61
C SER A 125 -21.57 28.20 2.21
N PRO A 126 -20.89 27.85 1.10
CA PRO A 126 -19.72 28.60 0.66
C PRO A 126 -20.19 29.92 0.05
N ARG A 127 -19.99 31.03 0.78
CA ARG A 127 -19.90 32.36 0.16
C ARG A 127 -18.72 32.35 -0.82
N GLN A 128 -19.00 32.10 -2.09
CA GLN A 128 -18.01 32.28 -3.14
C GLN A 128 -17.62 33.76 -3.24
N PRO A 129 -16.32 34.12 -3.18
CA PRO A 129 -15.90 35.45 -3.57
C PRO A 129 -16.08 35.60 -5.08
N LYS A 130 -16.78 36.67 -5.48
CA LYS A 130 -16.94 37.07 -6.88
C LYS A 130 -15.57 37.39 -7.47
N LEU A 131 -14.96 36.43 -8.15
CA LEU A 131 -13.80 36.65 -9.01
C LEU A 131 -14.26 37.43 -10.25
N THR A 132 -14.01 38.73 -10.24
CA THR A 132 -14.09 39.61 -11.40
C THR A 132 -13.19 39.09 -12.50
N LYS A 133 -13.78 38.60 -13.61
CA LYS A 133 -13.06 38.31 -14.85
C LYS A 133 -12.45 39.61 -15.39
N ARG A 134 -11.12 39.78 -15.24
CA ARG A 134 -10.36 40.70 -16.09
C ARG A 134 -10.33 40.11 -17.50
N ARG A 135 -10.99 40.78 -18.44
CA ARG A 135 -10.79 40.61 -19.88
C ARG A 135 -9.34 40.94 -20.19
N PHE A 136 -8.58 39.97 -20.68
CA PHE A 136 -7.38 40.25 -21.46
C PHE A 136 -7.76 40.23 -22.94
N ALA A 137 -7.61 41.39 -23.57
CA ALA A 137 -7.58 41.57 -25.02
C ALA A 137 -6.13 41.44 -25.52
N GLY A 138 -5.96 41.08 -26.79
CA GLY A 138 -4.67 41.10 -27.50
C GLY A 138 -4.24 39.70 -27.90
N HIS A 139 -4.60 39.23 -29.09
CA HIS A 139 -3.82 39.32 -30.34
C HIS A 139 -3.11 38.00 -30.64
N ARG A 140 -3.69 37.28 -31.60
CA ARG A 140 -2.98 36.27 -32.39
C ARG A 140 -2.01 37.02 -33.33
N PRO A 141 -0.86 36.43 -33.63
CA PRO A 141 -0.50 36.35 -35.04
C PRO A 141 -0.20 34.93 -35.48
N ALA A 142 -0.43 34.75 -36.77
CA ALA A 142 -0.37 33.51 -37.51
C ALA A 142 1.07 33.02 -37.69
N TRP A 143 1.22 31.70 -37.71
CA TRP A 143 2.34 31.03 -38.34
C TRP A 143 2.37 31.36 -39.84
N PRO A 144 3.57 31.44 -40.42
CA PRO A 144 3.81 30.82 -41.71
C PRO A 144 4.90 29.73 -41.59
N PRO A 145 4.79 28.63 -42.35
CA PRO A 145 5.89 27.69 -42.55
C PRO A 145 6.67 28.06 -43.81
N ALA A 146 8.00 28.01 -43.77
CA ALA A 146 8.81 27.73 -44.94
C ALA A 146 10.22 27.23 -44.53
N PRO A 147 10.84 26.37 -45.36
CA PRO A 147 12.02 25.59 -45.01
C PRO A 147 13.32 26.29 -45.39
N PHE A 148 14.39 26.07 -44.62
CA PHE A 148 15.76 26.29 -45.10
C PHE A 148 16.62 25.09 -44.75
N SER A 149 16.74 24.22 -45.74
CA SER A 149 17.99 23.56 -46.06
C SER A 149 19.08 24.60 -46.27
N SER A 150 20.21 24.50 -45.56
CA SER A 150 21.54 24.53 -46.18
C SER A 150 22.64 24.24 -45.15
N PRO A 151 23.81 23.75 -45.61
CA PRO A 151 24.83 23.08 -44.81
C PRO A 151 25.97 24.04 -44.50
N LEU A 152 26.34 24.25 -43.23
CA LEU A 152 27.63 24.85 -42.85
C LEU A 152 27.82 24.82 -41.33
N SER A 153 28.40 23.73 -40.86
CA SER A 153 29.16 23.71 -39.61
C SER A 153 30.16 22.55 -39.63
N VAL A 154 30.96 22.54 -40.70
CA VAL A 154 32.31 21.96 -40.68
C VAL A 154 33.23 23.04 -40.12
N LEU A 155 34.18 22.64 -39.27
CA LEU A 155 35.18 23.45 -38.57
C LEU A 155 34.69 24.22 -37.34
N THR A 156 34.75 23.57 -36.18
CA THR A 156 35.24 24.16 -34.90
C THR A 156 35.24 23.09 -33.78
N VAL A 157 35.96 21.98 -33.96
CA VAL A 157 36.25 21.04 -32.85
C VAL A 157 37.75 20.66 -32.79
N LEU A 158 38.64 21.44 -33.41
CA LEU A 158 40.07 21.14 -33.50
C LEU A 158 40.98 21.79 -32.43
N PRO A 159 40.54 22.13 -31.19
CA PRO A 159 41.54 22.34 -30.14
C PRO A 159 41.24 21.67 -28.78
N LEU A 160 40.43 20.61 -28.73
CA LEU A 160 40.14 19.88 -27.47
C LEU A 160 40.84 18.50 -27.36
N LEU A 161 41.90 18.27 -28.15
CA LEU A 161 42.68 17.03 -28.15
C LEU A 161 44.10 17.15 -27.57
N LEU A 162 44.45 18.29 -26.97
CA LEU A 162 45.82 18.51 -26.44
C LEU A 162 45.92 18.70 -24.93
N PHE A 163 44.82 18.59 -24.16
CA PHE A 163 44.88 18.66 -22.70
C PHE A 163 44.08 17.55 -21.99
N ALA A 164 44.84 16.48 -21.67
CA ALA A 164 44.72 15.56 -20.52
C ALA A 164 43.63 14.46 -20.53
N PRO A 165 43.79 13.37 -19.74
CA PRO A 165 44.97 12.79 -19.07
C PRO A 165 45.32 11.38 -19.59
N MET A 166 46.53 10.88 -19.28
CA MET A 166 46.89 9.48 -19.55
C MET A 166 45.99 8.51 -18.76
N PRO A 167 45.58 7.36 -19.32
CA PRO A 167 44.83 6.36 -18.59
C PRO A 167 45.75 5.64 -17.60
N SER A 168 45.68 6.01 -16.33
CA SER A 168 46.18 5.17 -15.24
C SER A 168 45.03 4.44 -14.58
N GLN A 169 45.31 3.17 -14.27
CA GLN A 169 44.61 2.25 -13.38
C GLN A 169 43.30 1.62 -13.87
N GLU A 170 43.46 0.35 -14.26
CA GLU A 170 42.56 -0.76 -14.01
C GLU A 170 41.07 -0.52 -14.26
N MET A 171 40.64 -0.88 -15.47
CA MET A 171 39.28 -1.37 -15.70
C MET A 171 39.12 -2.73 -15.01
N THR A 172 39.19 -2.78 -13.68
CA THR A 172 38.47 -3.82 -12.96
C THR A 172 37.01 -3.43 -13.09
N LEU A 173 36.21 -4.29 -13.73
CA LEU A 173 34.76 -4.20 -13.56
C LEU A 173 34.51 -4.15 -12.05
N ASP A 174 33.90 -3.07 -11.59
CA ASP A 174 33.52 -2.89 -10.20
C ASP A 174 32.88 -4.19 -9.70
N ILE A 175 33.41 -4.74 -8.60
CA ILE A 175 32.98 -6.03 -8.05
C ILE A 175 31.47 -5.99 -7.81
N ASP A 176 30.96 -4.82 -7.42
CA ASP A 176 29.54 -4.56 -7.22
C ASP A 176 28.74 -4.63 -8.53
N ALA A 177 29.29 -4.13 -9.66
CA ALA A 177 28.64 -4.23 -10.96
C ALA A 177 28.59 -5.67 -11.49
N GLN A 178 29.63 -6.47 -11.25
CA GLN A 178 29.64 -7.90 -11.58
C GLN A 178 28.65 -8.68 -10.70
N ALA A 179 28.60 -8.39 -9.40
CA ALA A 179 27.64 -8.98 -8.47
C ALA A 179 26.20 -8.65 -8.90
N LYS A 180 25.90 -7.40 -9.25
CA LYS A 180 24.58 -6.98 -9.74
C LYS A 180 24.17 -7.71 -11.03
N LEU A 181 25.07 -7.82 -12.00
CA LEU A 181 24.79 -8.54 -13.26
C LEU A 181 24.60 -10.04 -13.06
N PHE A 182 25.34 -10.65 -12.13
CA PHE A 182 25.20 -12.06 -11.79
C PHE A 182 23.87 -12.32 -11.05
N ASN A 183 23.56 -11.47 -10.07
CA ASN A 183 22.37 -11.54 -9.24
C ASN A 183 21.09 -11.31 -10.06
N ALA A 184 21.09 -10.36 -11.00
CA ALA A 184 19.96 -10.08 -11.88
C ALA A 184 19.56 -11.27 -12.76
N ARG A 185 20.51 -12.14 -13.16
CA ARG A 185 20.21 -13.35 -13.94
C ARG A 185 19.40 -14.38 -13.14
N HIS A 186 19.60 -14.42 -11.83
CA HIS A 186 18.90 -15.33 -10.93
C HIS A 186 17.57 -14.76 -10.41
N ALA A 187 17.30 -13.46 -10.57
CA ALA A 187 16.01 -12.82 -10.27
C ALA A 187 14.84 -13.34 -11.13
N THR A 188 15.10 -14.21 -12.11
CA THR A 188 14.09 -14.81 -13.00
C THR A 188 13.29 -15.95 -12.36
N GLU A 189 13.72 -16.47 -11.21
CA GLU A 189 13.02 -17.53 -10.49
C GLU A 189 11.88 -16.98 -9.62
N ARG A 190 10.79 -17.74 -9.44
CA ARG A 190 9.69 -17.37 -8.53
C ARG A 190 10.04 -17.63 -7.07
N VAL A 191 11.01 -16.87 -6.58
CA VAL A 191 11.52 -17.00 -5.23
C VAL A 191 11.16 -15.77 -4.41
N LEU A 192 11.00 -15.99 -3.11
CA LEU A 192 10.89 -14.94 -2.11
C LEU A 192 12.27 -14.67 -1.51
N PRO A 193 12.51 -13.45 -0.97
CA PRO A 193 13.74 -13.17 -0.26
C PRO A 193 13.86 -14.07 0.97
N SER A 194 15.10 -14.44 1.28
CA SER A 194 15.43 -15.19 2.48
C SER A 194 16.19 -14.29 3.46
N VAL A 195 15.91 -14.45 4.74
CA VAL A 195 16.54 -13.66 5.81
C VAL A 195 17.15 -14.60 6.83
N GLN A 196 18.43 -14.39 7.11
CA GLN A 196 19.13 -15.04 8.22
C GLN A 196 19.31 -14.03 9.35
N VAL A 197 18.83 -14.35 10.54
CA VAL A 197 19.10 -13.54 11.74
C VAL A 197 20.25 -14.17 12.52
N LYS A 198 21.38 -13.47 12.59
CA LYS A 198 22.61 -13.94 13.25
C LYS A 198 22.93 -13.06 14.46
N MET A 199 23.56 -13.65 15.47
CA MET A 199 24.19 -12.88 16.53
C MET A 199 25.67 -12.74 16.25
N ALA A 200 26.26 -11.64 16.68
CA ALA A 200 27.71 -11.43 16.66
C ALA A 200 28.16 -10.70 17.93
N GLY A 201 29.44 -10.82 18.26
CA GLY A 201 30.03 -10.21 19.46
C GLY A 201 29.83 -11.05 20.73
N ALA A 202 29.91 -10.38 21.88
CA ALA A 202 29.78 -11.03 23.18
C ALA A 202 28.36 -11.59 23.39
N GLU A 203 28.27 -12.75 24.03
CA GLU A 203 26.98 -13.35 24.39
C GLU A 203 26.25 -12.47 25.41
N ASN A 204 25.00 -12.14 25.12
CA ASN A 204 24.13 -11.36 25.98
C ASN A 204 22.69 -11.89 25.86
N GLU A 205 21.98 -12.00 26.99
CA GLU A 205 20.63 -12.59 27.04
C GLU A 205 19.59 -11.74 26.31
N ASP A 206 19.63 -10.41 26.43
CA ASP A 206 18.70 -9.51 25.73
C ASP A 206 18.90 -9.56 24.22
N ALA A 207 20.15 -9.56 23.76
CA ALA A 207 20.48 -9.72 22.34
C ALA A 207 19.99 -11.08 21.81
N LYS A 208 20.13 -12.15 22.60
CA LYS A 208 19.66 -13.50 22.26
C LYS A 208 18.14 -13.57 22.21
N ALA A 209 17.45 -12.98 23.18
CA ALA A 209 16.00 -12.91 23.22
C ALA A 209 15.46 -12.10 22.03
N PHE A 210 16.05 -10.94 21.74
CA PHE A 210 15.66 -10.11 20.60
C PHE A 210 15.88 -10.83 19.26
N ALA A 211 17.05 -11.44 19.06
CA ALA A 211 17.34 -12.21 17.84
C ALA A 211 16.36 -13.39 17.68
N THR A 212 15.96 -14.04 18.77
CA THR A 212 14.98 -15.14 18.76
C THR A 212 13.59 -14.65 18.40
N ALA A 213 13.13 -13.55 19.01
CA ALA A 213 11.85 -12.92 18.68
C ALA A 213 11.80 -12.48 17.21
N LEU A 214 12.88 -11.88 16.70
CA LEU A 214 12.97 -11.45 15.31
C LEU A 214 12.96 -12.63 14.32
N ARG A 215 13.64 -13.75 14.64
CA ARG A 215 13.54 -14.99 13.84
C ARG A 215 12.11 -15.51 13.78
N LEU A 216 11.42 -15.56 14.91
CA LEU A 216 10.03 -16.02 14.97
C LEU A 216 9.10 -15.08 14.19
N ALA A 217 9.35 -13.77 14.25
CA ALA A 217 8.63 -12.80 13.43
C ALA A 217 8.89 -13.05 11.92
N ALA A 218 10.14 -13.26 11.51
CA ALA A 218 10.49 -13.57 10.12
C ALA A 218 9.77 -14.82 9.60
N GLN A 219 9.71 -15.90 10.40
CA GLN A 219 9.01 -17.14 10.03
C GLN A 219 7.50 -16.96 9.81
N ARG A 220 6.88 -15.96 10.45
CA ARG A 220 5.45 -15.66 10.29
C ARG A 220 5.15 -14.79 9.07
N HIS A 221 6.15 -14.14 8.50
CA HIS A 221 5.98 -13.29 7.33
C HIS A 221 5.91 -14.14 6.06
N LYS A 222 4.74 -14.16 5.41
CA LYS A 222 4.51 -14.86 4.13
C LYS A 222 5.25 -14.23 2.94
N THR A 223 5.90 -13.10 3.16
CA THR A 223 6.72 -12.34 2.21
C THR A 223 8.16 -12.85 2.15
N LEU A 224 8.57 -13.70 3.08
CA LEU A 224 9.87 -14.33 3.08
C LEU A 224 9.75 -15.80 2.66
N ALA A 225 10.82 -16.32 2.05
CA ALA A 225 10.97 -17.76 1.92
C ALA A 225 11.00 -18.37 3.33
N ARG A 226 10.27 -19.48 3.54
CA ARG A 226 10.31 -20.20 4.82
C ARG A 226 11.78 -20.53 5.14
N ALA A 227 12.24 -20.06 6.30
CA ALA A 227 13.52 -20.48 6.87
C ALA A 227 13.52 -22.02 6.89
N THR A 228 14.46 -22.64 6.17
CA THR A 228 14.56 -24.11 6.18
C THR A 228 14.94 -24.57 7.57
N ASP A 229 14.13 -25.46 8.13
CA ASP A 229 14.43 -26.22 9.35
C ASP A 229 15.73 -27.03 9.16
N GLY A 230 16.53 -27.07 10.22
CA GLY A 230 17.81 -27.76 10.29
C GLY A 230 17.77 -29.29 10.20
N ASP A 231 16.84 -29.90 9.46
CA ASP A 231 16.68 -31.37 9.38
C ASP A 231 16.94 -31.98 7.98
N THR A 232 17.12 -31.16 6.93
CA THR A 232 17.36 -31.69 5.56
C THR A 232 18.65 -31.20 4.88
N GLY A 233 19.43 -30.32 5.51
CA GLY A 233 20.80 -30.00 5.10
C GLY A 233 21.00 -29.46 3.67
N ARG A 234 19.94 -29.04 2.95
CA ARG A 234 20.05 -28.41 1.62
C ARG A 234 19.86 -26.90 1.71
N PRO A 235 20.69 -26.10 1.02
CA PRO A 235 20.62 -24.64 1.12
C PRO A 235 19.25 -24.09 0.72
N VAL A 236 18.78 -23.15 1.55
CA VAL A 236 18.05 -21.93 1.13
C VAL A 236 18.67 -21.44 -0.19
N SER A 237 17.82 -21.22 -1.20
CA SER A 237 18.10 -20.60 -2.50
C SER A 237 19.59 -20.37 -2.84
N ARG A 238 20.12 -21.03 -3.89
CA ARG A 238 21.46 -20.73 -4.44
C ARG A 238 21.60 -19.30 -5.01
N ASN A 239 20.57 -18.46 -4.83
CA ASN A 239 20.50 -17.13 -5.35
C ASN A 239 20.91 -16.11 -4.28
N SER A 240 22.20 -15.78 -4.24
CA SER A 240 22.73 -14.68 -3.40
C SER A 240 22.01 -13.35 -3.64
N ALA A 241 21.36 -13.16 -4.80
CA ALA A 241 20.62 -11.95 -5.14
C ALA A 241 19.48 -11.62 -4.17
N LEU A 242 18.89 -12.62 -3.50
CA LEU A 242 17.74 -12.42 -2.61
C LEU A 242 18.00 -13.01 -1.22
N SER A 243 19.27 -13.02 -0.81
CA SER A 243 19.69 -13.45 0.51
C SER A 243 20.13 -12.24 1.33
N PHE A 244 19.57 -12.13 2.53
CA PHE A 244 19.80 -11.02 3.43
C PHE A 244 20.19 -11.54 4.81
N THR A 245 21.05 -10.80 5.49
CA THR A 245 21.46 -11.10 6.86
C THR A 245 21.07 -9.94 7.77
N VAL A 246 20.36 -10.25 8.86
CA VAL A 246 20.17 -9.34 9.98
C VAL A 246 21.11 -9.75 11.10
N GLN A 247 22.13 -8.93 11.36
CA GLN A 247 23.07 -9.14 12.45
C GLN A 247 22.63 -8.36 13.68
N VAL A 248 22.54 -9.05 14.82
CA VAL A 248 22.29 -8.46 16.13
C VAL A 248 23.57 -8.52 16.95
N THR A 249 24.06 -7.37 17.41
CA THR A 249 25.31 -7.27 18.18
C THR A 249 25.08 -6.48 19.45
N TRP A 250 25.46 -7.05 20.60
CA TRP A 250 25.41 -6.34 21.87
C TRP A 250 26.58 -5.34 22.00
N TYR A 251 26.30 -4.18 22.57
CA TYR A 251 27.29 -3.18 22.95
C TYR A 251 27.05 -2.73 24.39
N ASP A 252 28.13 -2.56 25.14
CA ASP A 252 28.16 -2.09 26.53
C ASP A 252 28.59 -0.62 26.66
N ALA A 253 29.28 -0.07 25.67
CA ALA A 253 29.71 1.34 25.59
C ALA A 253 29.54 1.93 24.18
N PRO A 254 29.24 3.24 24.03
CA PRO A 254 29.02 4.23 25.10
C PRO A 254 27.64 4.16 25.77
N ALA A 255 26.72 3.38 25.22
CA ALA A 255 25.43 3.07 25.83
C ALA A 255 25.15 1.57 25.70
N GLN A 256 24.54 0.98 26.72
CA GLN A 256 24.13 -0.43 26.66
C GLN A 256 22.95 -0.60 25.71
N GLY A 257 23.01 -1.62 24.86
CA GLY A 257 21.95 -1.93 23.91
C GLY A 257 22.42 -2.86 22.80
N ILE A 258 21.59 -2.97 21.77
CA ILE A 258 21.87 -3.78 20.59
C ILE A 258 22.03 -2.90 19.36
N ARG A 259 23.00 -3.24 18.52
CA ARG A 259 23.06 -2.79 17.13
C ARG A 259 22.39 -3.83 16.26
N VAL A 260 21.51 -3.38 15.38
CA VAL A 260 20.89 -4.22 14.37
C VAL A 260 21.33 -3.75 13.00
N THR A 261 21.95 -4.64 12.25
CA THR A 261 22.47 -4.35 10.91
C THR A 261 21.78 -5.26 9.91
N LEU A 262 21.09 -4.67 8.92
CA LEU A 262 20.60 -5.40 7.75
C LEU A 262 21.63 -5.26 6.63
N SER A 263 22.01 -6.39 6.03
CA SER A 263 22.88 -6.44 4.86
C SER A 263 22.28 -7.35 3.78
N HIS A 264 22.57 -7.02 2.53
CA HIS A 264 22.39 -7.92 1.40
C HIS A 264 23.64 -8.79 1.25
N ASP A 265 23.50 -10.11 1.10
CA ASP A 265 24.64 -11.03 1.09
C ASP A 265 25.51 -10.89 -0.18
N GLY A 266 25.05 -10.13 -1.19
CA GLY A 266 25.81 -9.78 -2.39
C GLY A 266 26.54 -8.43 -2.31
N GLU A 267 26.33 -7.64 -1.24
CA GLU A 267 26.93 -6.31 -1.06
C GLU A 267 27.69 -6.24 0.27
N ASN A 268 28.78 -5.47 0.30
CA ASN A 268 29.58 -5.29 1.53
C ASN A 268 29.13 -4.08 2.37
N VAL A 269 28.09 -3.36 1.94
CA VAL A 269 27.58 -2.16 2.61
C VAL A 269 26.27 -2.50 3.34
N PRO A 270 26.13 -2.13 4.62
CA PRO A 270 24.88 -2.35 5.34
C PRO A 270 23.76 -1.47 4.76
N LEU A 271 22.60 -2.07 4.52
CA LEU A 271 21.39 -1.39 4.07
C LEU A 271 20.78 -0.54 5.19
N ARG A 272 20.84 -1.06 6.42
CA ARG A 272 20.42 -0.38 7.64
C ARG A 272 21.37 -0.71 8.77
N GLN A 273 21.56 0.27 9.64
CA GLN A 273 22.27 0.09 10.89
C GLN A 273 21.66 0.96 11.99
N ASP A 274 20.92 0.33 12.90
CA ASP A 274 20.28 1.01 14.01
C ASP A 274 20.84 0.57 15.35
N PHE A 275 20.65 1.43 16.35
CA PHE A 275 20.98 1.13 17.73
C PHE A 275 19.74 1.23 18.62
N ILE A 276 19.39 0.13 19.30
CA ILE A 276 18.28 0.05 20.24
C ILE A 276 18.87 0.00 21.65
N THR A 277 18.64 1.05 22.42
CA THR A 277 19.11 1.16 23.81
C THR A 277 18.43 0.13 24.71
N TRP A 278 19.14 -0.34 25.74
CA TRP A 278 18.61 -1.30 26.71
C TRP A 278 17.27 -0.88 27.34
N LYS A 279 17.02 0.43 27.51
CA LYS A 279 15.75 0.96 28.06
C LYS A 279 14.52 0.56 27.24
N ARG A 280 14.68 0.40 25.92
CA ARG A 280 13.63 -0.06 24.99
C ARG A 280 13.54 -1.59 24.92
N LEU A 281 14.37 -2.29 25.67
CA LEU A 281 14.42 -3.75 25.78
C LEU A 281 14.26 -4.20 27.25
N ALA A 282 13.83 -3.30 28.13
CA ALA A 282 13.84 -3.50 29.58
C ALA A 282 12.83 -4.56 30.05
N SER A 283 11.83 -4.88 29.23
CA SER A 283 10.81 -5.88 29.52
C SER A 283 10.50 -6.74 28.29
N GLU A 284 9.94 -7.93 28.52
CA GLU A 284 9.50 -8.82 27.43
C GLU A 284 8.51 -8.13 26.46
N PRO A 285 7.48 -7.38 26.92
CA PRO A 285 6.63 -6.60 26.02
C PRO A 285 7.38 -5.58 25.16
N ASP A 286 8.35 -4.87 25.74
CA ASP A 286 9.13 -3.87 24.99
C ASP A 286 9.98 -4.55 23.92
N LEU A 287 10.66 -5.66 24.27
CA LEU A 287 11.44 -6.46 23.33
C LEU A 287 10.57 -7.03 22.19
N LEU A 288 9.39 -7.53 22.51
CA LEU A 288 8.43 -8.01 21.51
C LEU A 288 7.95 -6.88 20.62
N TYR A 289 7.64 -5.71 21.18
CA TYR A 289 7.26 -4.53 20.41
C TYR A 289 8.37 -4.11 19.44
N GLU A 290 9.61 -3.95 19.92
CA GLU A 290 10.75 -3.55 19.09
C GLU A 290 11.03 -4.57 17.99
N SER A 291 11.04 -5.87 18.33
CA SER A 291 11.31 -6.93 17.35
C SER A 291 10.20 -7.06 16.30
N MET A 292 8.93 -6.89 16.67
CA MET A 292 7.81 -6.91 15.73
C MET A 292 7.75 -5.64 14.86
N SER A 293 8.03 -4.47 15.44
CA SER A 293 8.13 -3.21 14.69
C SER A 293 9.23 -3.31 13.64
N LEU A 294 10.43 -3.76 14.04
CA LEU A 294 11.53 -3.98 13.12
C LEU A 294 11.17 -5.01 12.05
N ALA A 295 10.57 -6.15 12.42
CA ALA A 295 10.14 -7.14 11.44
C ALA A 295 9.17 -6.56 10.40
N SER A 296 8.25 -5.68 10.80
CA SER A 296 7.34 -5.00 9.88
C SER A 296 8.07 -4.04 8.94
N GLU A 297 9.07 -3.31 9.43
CA GLU A 297 9.89 -2.40 8.62
C GLU A 297 10.77 -3.16 7.61
N LEU A 298 11.32 -4.31 8.01
CA LEU A 298 12.24 -5.07 7.16
C LEU A 298 11.52 -5.99 6.17
N PHE A 299 10.52 -6.74 6.64
CA PHE A 299 10.01 -7.94 5.95
C PHE A 299 8.67 -7.74 5.23
N SER A 300 7.98 -6.61 5.43
CA SER A 300 6.72 -6.33 4.74
C SER A 300 6.93 -6.13 3.22
N LEU A 301 5.83 -6.16 2.44
CA LEU A 301 5.88 -5.94 0.98
C LEU A 301 6.34 -4.53 0.58
N ASP A 302 6.19 -3.58 1.50
CA ASP A 302 6.66 -2.20 1.43
C ASP A 302 7.87 -1.94 2.34
N GLY A 303 8.47 -3.02 2.88
CA GLY A 303 9.63 -2.96 3.74
C GLY A 303 10.95 -2.87 2.98
N GLU A 304 12.04 -2.65 3.72
CA GLU A 304 13.36 -2.37 3.16
C GLU A 304 13.89 -3.45 2.22
N ILE A 305 13.64 -4.72 2.51
CA ILE A 305 14.11 -5.82 1.66
C ILE A 305 13.46 -5.74 0.27
N TYR A 306 12.16 -5.47 0.22
CA TYR A 306 11.43 -5.33 -1.04
C TYR A 306 11.78 -4.03 -1.77
N GLU A 307 11.98 -2.94 -1.02
CA GLU A 307 12.42 -1.66 -1.59
C GLU A 307 13.80 -1.80 -2.24
N HIS A 308 14.77 -2.36 -1.52
CA HIS A 308 16.13 -2.60 -2.02
C HIS A 308 16.10 -3.52 -3.24
N ALA A 309 15.38 -4.64 -3.18
CA ALA A 309 15.30 -5.57 -4.31
C ALA A 309 14.77 -4.91 -5.59
N ARG A 310 13.81 -3.99 -5.46
CA ARG A 310 13.28 -3.22 -6.59
C ARG A 310 14.27 -2.15 -7.09
N GLN A 311 14.90 -1.42 -6.18
CA GLN A 311 15.87 -0.37 -6.54
C GLN A 311 17.07 -0.95 -7.29
N GLU A 312 17.56 -2.09 -6.83
CA GLU A 312 18.68 -2.81 -7.44
C GLU A 312 18.29 -3.72 -8.61
N GLN A 313 17.00 -3.73 -8.99
CA GLN A 313 16.47 -4.55 -10.10
C GLN A 313 16.76 -6.05 -9.95
N ILE A 314 16.81 -6.54 -8.72
CA ILE A 314 16.97 -7.96 -8.34
C ILE A 314 15.66 -8.59 -7.85
N GLU A 315 14.58 -7.81 -7.84
CA GLU A 315 13.20 -8.26 -7.56
C GLU A 315 12.80 -9.44 -8.45
N SER A 316 12.19 -10.46 -7.84
CA SER A 316 11.62 -11.58 -8.59
C SER A 316 10.24 -11.24 -9.16
N PRO A 317 9.79 -11.89 -10.25
CA PRO A 317 8.44 -11.74 -10.77
C PRO A 317 7.35 -11.99 -9.71
N LEU A 318 7.59 -12.93 -8.78
CA LEU A 318 6.66 -13.22 -7.70
C LEU A 318 6.56 -12.04 -6.72
N MET A 319 7.69 -11.45 -6.33
CA MET A 319 7.73 -10.27 -5.44
C MET A 319 6.95 -9.10 -6.07
N GLY A 320 7.21 -8.80 -7.35
CA GLY A 320 6.51 -7.76 -8.09
C GLY A 320 5.00 -7.97 -8.12
N CYS A 321 4.54 -9.19 -8.36
CA CYS A 321 3.11 -9.51 -8.37
C CYS A 321 2.47 -9.43 -6.98
N MET A 322 3.19 -9.81 -5.92
CA MET A 322 2.72 -9.61 -4.54
C MET A 322 2.57 -8.13 -4.21
N ALA A 323 3.55 -7.30 -4.56
CA ALA A 323 3.51 -5.85 -4.36
C ALA A 323 2.36 -5.18 -5.16
N ALA A 324 2.16 -5.58 -6.42
CA ALA A 324 1.04 -5.10 -7.24
C ALA A 324 -0.31 -5.50 -6.63
N THR A 325 -0.44 -6.73 -6.14
CA THR A 325 -1.65 -7.21 -5.45
C THR A 325 -1.92 -6.42 -4.17
N GLN A 326 -0.89 -6.11 -3.38
CA GLN A 326 -1.04 -5.30 -2.18
C GLN A 326 -1.46 -3.86 -2.50
N ARG A 327 -0.88 -3.26 -3.55
CA ARG A 327 -1.30 -1.95 -4.07
C ARG A 327 -2.76 -1.98 -4.51
N TYR A 328 -3.22 -3.02 -5.18
CA TYR A 328 -4.64 -3.19 -5.48
C TYR A 328 -5.51 -3.24 -4.22
N ARG A 329 -5.15 -4.04 -3.21
CA ARG A 329 -5.90 -4.11 -1.94
C ARG A 329 -5.99 -2.77 -1.21
N LYS A 330 -4.91 -1.98 -1.25
CA LYS A 330 -4.85 -0.66 -0.61
C LYS A 330 -5.67 0.38 -1.39
N HIS A 331 -5.54 0.39 -2.71
CA HIS A 331 -6.08 1.46 -3.54
C HIS A 331 -7.48 1.17 -4.09
N LEU A 332 -7.82 -0.09 -4.36
CA LEU A 332 -9.10 -0.54 -4.94
C LEU A 332 -9.46 0.33 -6.15
N THR A 333 -8.59 0.33 -7.16
CA THR A 333 -8.76 1.09 -8.41
C THR A 333 -8.56 0.17 -9.59
N ARG A 334 -9.18 0.52 -10.73
CA ARG A 334 -9.01 -0.21 -12.00
C ARG A 334 -7.56 -0.36 -12.43
N GLY A 335 -6.76 0.71 -12.40
CA GLY A 335 -5.35 0.63 -12.82
C GLY A 335 -4.53 -0.33 -11.97
N ALA A 336 -4.69 -0.27 -10.64
CA ALA A 336 -4.03 -1.21 -9.74
C ALA A 336 -4.53 -2.66 -9.94
N PHE A 337 -5.80 -2.86 -10.29
CA PHE A 337 -6.32 -4.18 -10.67
C PHE A 337 -5.66 -4.69 -11.96
N GLU A 338 -5.64 -3.89 -13.03
CA GLU A 338 -5.05 -4.27 -14.32
C GLU A 338 -3.57 -4.62 -14.19
N GLU A 339 -2.82 -3.88 -13.37
CA GLU A 339 -1.42 -4.17 -13.06
C GLU A 339 -1.26 -5.51 -12.32
N ALA A 340 -1.99 -5.70 -11.21
CA ALA A 340 -1.93 -6.93 -10.43
C ALA A 340 -2.35 -8.15 -11.26
N TRP A 341 -3.40 -8.00 -12.06
CA TRP A 341 -3.92 -9.03 -12.97
C TRP A 341 -2.90 -9.38 -14.05
N SER A 342 -2.35 -8.39 -14.75
CA SER A 342 -1.33 -8.60 -15.79
C SER A 342 -0.09 -9.29 -15.22
N CYS A 343 0.33 -8.91 -14.01
CA CYS A 343 1.46 -9.56 -13.35
C CYS A 343 1.17 -11.04 -13.08
N GLN A 344 0.01 -11.35 -12.48
CA GLN A 344 -0.37 -12.73 -12.17
C GLN A 344 -0.51 -13.61 -13.42
N GLN A 345 -1.03 -13.08 -14.53
CA GLN A 345 -1.09 -13.82 -15.80
C GLN A 345 0.29 -14.23 -16.33
N LYS A 346 1.34 -13.46 -16.03
CA LYS A 346 2.72 -13.76 -16.45
C LYS A 346 3.37 -14.83 -15.58
N LEU A 347 2.87 -15.05 -14.37
CA LEU A 347 3.25 -16.22 -13.58
C LEU A 347 2.57 -17.44 -14.22
N SER A 348 3.31 -18.27 -14.99
CA SER A 348 2.86 -19.60 -15.48
C SER A 348 2.04 -20.35 -14.42
N PRO A 349 1.10 -21.24 -14.79
CA PRO A 349 0.15 -21.82 -13.83
C PRO A 349 0.86 -22.38 -12.59
N LEU A 350 0.37 -21.97 -11.42
CA LEU A 350 0.78 -22.54 -10.14
C LEU A 350 0.62 -24.07 -10.24
N ARG A 351 1.60 -24.85 -9.78
CA ARG A 351 1.42 -26.31 -9.75
C ARG A 351 0.30 -26.63 -8.75
N GLY A 352 -0.91 -26.90 -9.24
CA GLY A 352 -2.07 -27.32 -8.44
C GLY A 352 -3.35 -26.51 -8.70
N ASP A 353 -4.41 -26.82 -7.94
CA ASP A 353 -5.73 -26.15 -7.96
C ASP A 353 -5.72 -24.76 -7.29
N GLU A 354 -4.58 -24.07 -7.22
CA GLU A 354 -4.50 -22.75 -6.58
C GLU A 354 -5.21 -21.71 -7.47
N PRO A 355 -6.32 -21.11 -7.01
CA PRO A 355 -7.05 -20.17 -7.83
C PRO A 355 -6.18 -18.95 -8.15
N LEU A 356 -6.17 -18.59 -9.45
CA LEU A 356 -5.81 -17.26 -9.93
C LEU A 356 -6.64 -16.25 -9.11
N PHE A 357 -5.98 -15.49 -8.25
CA PHE A 357 -6.57 -14.60 -7.23
C PHE A 357 -7.18 -15.40 -6.06
N ILE A 358 -6.63 -15.47 -4.84
CA ILE A 358 -6.00 -14.50 -3.95
C ILE A 358 -5.13 -15.32 -2.98
N LEU A 359 -3.93 -14.86 -2.59
CA LEU A 359 -3.30 -15.25 -1.31
C LEU A 359 -4.24 -14.80 -0.17
N SER A 360 -5.29 -15.59 0.05
CA SER A 360 -6.43 -15.32 0.92
C SER A 360 -6.06 -15.64 2.35
N SER A 361 -6.55 -14.82 3.27
CA SER A 361 -6.87 -15.33 4.61
C SER A 361 -8.27 -15.00 5.08
N ASN A 362 -9.10 -14.22 4.35
CA ASN A 362 -10.41 -13.84 4.90
C ASN A 362 -11.47 -13.29 3.92
N SER A 363 -11.74 -13.93 2.77
CA SER A 363 -13.12 -13.89 2.23
C SER A 363 -13.37 -14.89 1.08
N PRO A 364 -14.58 -15.49 1.02
CA PRO A 364 -14.98 -16.43 -0.01
C PRO A 364 -15.43 -15.64 -1.23
N LEU A 365 -14.58 -15.53 -2.25
CA LEU A 365 -15.02 -15.07 -3.55
C LEU A 365 -15.56 -16.26 -4.34
N LYS A 366 -16.83 -16.15 -4.72
CA LYS A 366 -17.52 -16.99 -5.70
C LYS A 366 -16.58 -17.34 -6.86
N VAL A 367 -16.42 -18.64 -7.08
CA VAL A 367 -15.80 -19.21 -8.28
C VAL A 367 -16.53 -18.64 -9.50
N ILE A 368 -15.88 -17.77 -10.26
CA ILE A 368 -16.32 -17.45 -11.62
C ILE A 368 -15.62 -18.47 -12.52
N GLY A 369 -16.30 -19.58 -12.76
CA GLY A 369 -15.94 -20.50 -13.83
C GLY A 369 -16.30 -19.89 -15.18
N HIS A 370 -15.39 -20.06 -16.13
CA HIS A 370 -15.75 -20.24 -17.54
C HIS A 370 -15.10 -21.51 -18.03
#